data_AF-A0AAD5Q1H1-F1
#
_entry.id   AF-A0AAD5Q1H1-F1
#
_cell.length_a   1.000
_cell.length_b   1.000
_cell.length_c   1.000
_cell.angle_alpha   90.00
_cell.angle_beta   90.00
_cell.angle_gamma   90.00
#
_symmetry.space_group_name_H-M   'P 1'
#
loop_
_entity.id
_entity.type
_entity.pdbx_description
1 polymer ?
#
loop_
_entity_poly.entity_id
_entity_poly.type
_entity_poly.pdbx_seq_one_letter_code
_entity_poly.pdbx_strand_id
1 'polypeptide(L)'
;MYHTDLQHVILLDADAFPLRDPAVLRSLPGYERTGTTFFYDRVINSKVYFNSQSGGGQYLRRWIQTFDYGKFGLSGPSPSPQLLQSLAYNMETCHEMDSSMVAVDKARAGKAMDVLWYLITKKRFEYTFSWGDKEAFWLAYEFAHQPYFFSPWGVSVIESSTNKDMERHPETLCGNMAHFLPVDNGSAPELLHVNGEALIEPFPMGVDKMRIASNNQQYNTNPRHVTPRHVRTAVKPTTPPMGAGAPRRFPSECLVGLGATPLPPHFHRHLLRRRTFYMGIVTGVITALDTCDLL
;
A
#
# COMPACT_ATOMS: atom_id res chain seq x y z
N MET A 1 -11.14 12.44 -2.40
CA MET A 1 -11.60 12.32 -0.99
C MET A 1 -12.33 13.57 -0.52
N TYR A 2 -11.68 14.75 -0.47
CA TYR A 2 -12.25 15.97 0.12
C TYR A 2 -13.50 16.52 -0.61
N HIS A 3 -13.47 16.61 -1.95
CA HIS A 3 -14.51 17.29 -2.73
C HIS A 3 -15.82 16.52 -2.94
N THR A 4 -15.84 15.20 -2.74
CA THR A 4 -17.07 14.44 -2.94
C THR A 4 -17.99 14.63 -1.73
N ASP A 5 -19.29 14.72 -1.92
CA ASP A 5 -20.27 14.84 -0.83
C ASP A 5 -20.64 13.48 -0.19
N LEU A 6 -20.20 12.36 -0.79
CA LEU A 6 -20.47 11.01 -0.30
C LEU A 6 -19.95 10.82 1.13
N GLN A 7 -20.74 10.29 2.05
CA GLN A 7 -20.26 10.01 3.42
C GLN A 7 -19.18 8.92 3.44
N HIS A 8 -19.52 7.74 2.92
CA HIS A 8 -18.61 6.59 2.88
C HIS A 8 -17.89 6.54 1.53
N VAL A 9 -16.60 6.86 1.53
CA VAL A 9 -15.76 6.91 0.34
C VAL A 9 -14.76 5.77 0.37
N ILE A 10 -14.67 5.01 -0.73
CA ILE A 10 -13.56 4.10 -1.00
C ILE A 10 -12.87 4.64 -2.25
N LEU A 11 -11.60 5.02 -2.11
CA LEU A 11 -10.72 5.31 -3.25
C LEU A 11 -9.95 4.04 -3.59
N LEU A 12 -9.75 3.82 -4.89
CA LEU A 12 -9.04 2.67 -5.42
C LEU A 12 -8.15 3.15 -6.58
N ASP A 13 -6.90 2.71 -6.62
CA ASP A 13 -6.02 2.96 -7.75
C ASP A 13 -6.56 2.32 -9.02
N ALA A 14 -6.23 2.91 -10.17
CA ALA A 14 -6.70 2.39 -11.46
C ALA A 14 -6.13 1.00 -11.78
N ASP A 15 -4.94 0.67 -11.29
CA ASP A 15 -4.31 -0.63 -11.45
C ASP A 15 -4.54 -1.58 -10.26
N ALA A 16 -5.37 -1.17 -9.29
CA ALA A 16 -5.87 -2.04 -8.26
C ALA A 16 -7.15 -2.77 -8.71
N PHE A 17 -7.17 -4.09 -8.53
CA PHE A 17 -8.35 -4.90 -8.80
C PHE A 17 -8.78 -5.71 -7.55
N PRO A 18 -10.05 -5.59 -7.15
CA PRO A 18 -10.57 -6.33 -6.01
C PRO A 18 -10.88 -7.79 -6.37
N LEU A 19 -10.60 -8.68 -5.42
CA LEU A 19 -11.02 -10.08 -5.42
C LEU A 19 -12.27 -10.28 -4.56
N ARG A 20 -12.48 -9.38 -3.60
CA ARG A 20 -13.68 -9.26 -2.78
C ARG A 20 -14.29 -7.88 -2.97
N ASP A 21 -15.62 -7.78 -2.96
CA ASP A 21 -16.32 -6.49 -3.00
C ASP A 21 -15.78 -5.57 -1.88
N PRO A 22 -15.13 -4.43 -2.22
CA PRO A 22 -14.55 -3.52 -1.23
C PRO A 22 -15.57 -2.94 -0.25
N ALA A 23 -16.87 -2.97 -0.58
CA ALA A 23 -17.92 -2.54 0.33
C ALA A 23 -17.92 -3.33 1.65
N VAL A 24 -17.38 -4.55 1.66
CA VAL A 24 -17.21 -5.38 2.88
C VAL A 24 -16.44 -4.63 3.97
N LEU A 25 -15.51 -3.74 3.61
CA LEU A 25 -14.72 -2.97 4.57
C LEU A 25 -15.60 -2.19 5.55
N ARG A 26 -16.78 -1.72 5.09
CA ARG A 26 -17.68 -0.89 5.90
C ARG A 26 -18.28 -1.63 7.09
N SER A 27 -18.39 -2.96 7.02
CA SER A 27 -18.90 -3.81 8.08
C SER A 27 -17.79 -4.48 8.90
N LEU A 28 -16.52 -4.12 8.67
CA LEU A 28 -15.42 -4.70 9.44
C LEU A 28 -15.17 -3.91 10.73
N PRO A 29 -14.78 -4.57 11.83
CA PRO A 29 -14.64 -3.92 13.14
C PRO A 29 -13.70 -2.70 13.16
N GLY A 30 -12.65 -2.69 12.33
CA GLY A 30 -11.73 -1.56 12.23
C GLY A 30 -12.39 -0.30 11.66
N TYR A 31 -13.18 -0.47 10.60
CA TYR A 31 -13.93 0.61 9.98
C TYR A 31 -15.09 1.06 10.87
N GLU A 32 -15.87 0.13 11.43
CA GLU A 32 -16.95 0.47 12.36
C GLU A 32 -16.44 1.18 13.62
N ARG A 33 -15.23 0.89 14.08
CA ARG A 33 -14.65 1.56 15.25
C ARG A 33 -14.06 2.92 14.96
N THR A 34 -13.52 3.18 13.77
CA THR A 34 -12.76 4.44 13.50
C THR A 34 -13.29 5.27 12.34
N GLY A 35 -14.12 4.69 11.47
CA GLY A 35 -14.52 5.28 10.20
C GLY A 35 -13.42 5.22 9.15
N THR A 36 -12.36 4.42 9.34
CA THR A 36 -11.24 4.33 8.39
C THR A 36 -10.78 2.90 8.17
N THR A 37 -10.16 2.66 7.02
CA THR A 37 -9.33 1.47 6.79
C THR A 37 -8.20 1.84 5.85
N PHE A 38 -6.97 1.75 6.37
CA PHE A 38 -5.73 1.98 5.63
C PHE A 38 -4.89 0.69 5.59
N PHE A 39 -4.00 0.59 4.63
CA PHE A 39 -3.14 -0.56 4.44
C PHE A 39 -1.67 -0.15 4.54
N TYR A 40 -0.84 -1.07 5.04
CA TYR A 40 0.58 -0.80 5.18
C TYR A 40 1.30 -1.02 3.86
N ASP A 41 2.26 -0.17 3.56
CA ASP A 41 3.21 -0.41 2.48
C ASP A 41 4.33 -1.36 2.95
N ARG A 42 5.24 -1.68 2.04
CA ARG A 42 6.49 -2.38 2.30
C ARG A 42 7.26 -1.69 3.42
N VAL A 43 8.01 -2.49 4.15
CA VAL A 43 8.93 -1.98 5.15
C VAL A 43 10.28 -1.78 4.47
N ILE A 44 10.69 -0.53 4.29
CA ILE A 44 11.96 -0.20 3.62
C ILE A 44 12.81 0.66 4.54
N ASN A 45 13.85 0.06 5.09
CA ASN A 45 14.82 0.78 5.93
C ASN A 45 15.80 1.56 5.05
N SER A 46 15.43 2.79 4.72
CA SER A 46 16.26 3.74 3.97
C SER A 46 16.26 5.10 4.67
N LYS A 47 17.31 5.92 4.47
CA LYS A 47 17.47 7.25 5.10
C LYS A 47 16.77 8.38 4.33
N VAL A 48 15.69 8.06 3.61
CA VAL A 48 14.90 9.00 2.81
C VAL A 48 13.53 9.24 3.47
N TYR A 49 12.75 10.20 2.95
CA TYR A 49 11.38 10.48 3.39
C TYR A 49 11.28 10.65 4.92
N PHE A 50 10.45 9.86 5.61
CA PHE A 50 10.30 9.95 7.06
C PHE A 50 11.57 9.71 7.85
N ASN A 51 12.53 8.96 7.31
CA ASN A 51 13.81 8.66 7.95
C ASN A 51 14.91 9.67 7.61
N SER A 52 14.61 10.64 6.75
CA SER A 52 15.54 11.74 6.48
C SER A 52 15.79 12.56 7.74
N GLN A 53 16.98 13.14 7.84
CA GLN A 53 17.33 14.06 8.92
C GLN A 53 17.01 15.48 8.48
N SER A 54 16.24 16.21 9.28
CA SER A 54 15.90 17.60 9.01
C SER A 54 15.88 18.41 10.30
N GLY A 55 16.73 19.43 10.38
CA GLY A 55 16.80 20.34 11.53
C GLY A 55 17.05 19.65 12.87
N GLY A 56 17.98 18.69 12.91
CA GLY A 56 18.43 18.05 14.14
C GLY A 56 17.62 16.84 14.60
N GLY A 57 16.66 16.35 13.81
CA GLY A 57 15.94 15.12 14.14
C GLY A 57 15.33 14.42 12.93
N GLN A 58 14.71 13.27 13.20
CA GLN A 58 13.92 12.52 12.22
C GLN A 58 12.80 13.40 11.66
N TYR A 59 12.64 13.40 10.34
CA TYR A 59 11.66 14.19 9.62
C TYR A 59 10.22 14.05 10.14
N LEU A 60 9.70 12.82 10.27
CA LEU A 60 8.34 12.59 10.77
C LEU A 60 8.14 13.15 12.19
N ARG A 61 9.07 12.84 13.11
CA ARG A 61 9.02 13.34 14.50
C ARG A 61 9.00 14.86 14.55
N ARG A 62 9.85 15.51 13.76
CA ARG A 62 9.85 16.97 13.67
C ARG A 62 8.51 17.49 13.17
N TRP A 63 7.90 16.81 12.20
CA TRP A 63 6.61 17.24 11.66
C TRP A 63 5.51 17.18 12.69
N ILE A 64 5.43 16.09 13.46
CA ILE A 64 4.55 15.98 14.64
C ILE A 64 4.78 17.15 15.59
N GLN A 65 6.02 17.47 15.95
CA GLN A 65 6.30 18.52 16.92
C GLN A 65 6.01 19.96 16.42
N THR A 66 6.07 20.19 15.11
CA THR A 66 6.04 21.54 14.52
C THR A 66 4.78 21.82 13.71
N PHE A 67 3.85 20.87 13.61
CA PHE A 67 2.57 21.08 12.95
C PHE A 67 1.78 22.19 13.66
N ASP A 68 1.12 23.04 12.88
CA ASP A 68 0.31 24.15 13.39
C ASP A 68 -1.06 23.64 13.83
N TYR A 69 -1.10 22.98 14.99
CA TYR A 69 -2.33 22.48 15.60
C TYR A 69 -3.31 23.61 15.92
N GLY A 70 -2.80 24.79 16.28
CA GLY A 70 -3.59 25.97 16.61
C GLY A 70 -4.48 26.43 15.46
N LYS A 71 -3.99 26.31 14.21
CA LYS A 71 -4.77 26.58 12.99
C LYS A 71 -6.07 25.77 12.88
N PHE A 72 -6.08 24.57 13.45
CA PHE A 72 -7.26 23.70 13.46
C PHE A 72 -7.97 23.74 14.81
N GLY A 73 -7.64 24.67 15.71
CA GLY A 73 -8.20 24.70 17.06
C GLY A 73 -7.89 23.44 17.86
N LEU A 74 -6.67 22.91 17.72
CA LEU A 74 -6.13 21.77 18.45
C LEU A 74 -4.97 22.24 19.34
N SER A 75 -4.73 21.53 20.44
CA SER A 75 -3.67 21.85 21.39
C SER A 75 -2.46 20.95 21.20
N GLY A 76 -1.31 21.54 20.85
CA GLY A 76 0.00 20.91 20.85
C GLY A 76 0.12 19.60 20.07
N PRO A 77 1.33 19.00 20.06
CA PRO A 77 1.50 17.64 19.61
C PRO A 77 0.95 16.66 20.65
N SER A 78 0.04 15.79 20.24
CA SER A 78 -0.45 14.66 21.05
C SER A 78 -0.34 13.35 20.27
N PRO A 79 0.88 12.84 20.02
CA PRO A 79 1.08 11.64 19.20
C PRO A 79 0.31 10.44 19.77
N SER A 80 -0.43 9.76 18.92
CA SER A 80 -1.23 8.61 19.31
C SER A 80 -0.35 7.43 19.73
N PRO A 81 -0.85 6.52 20.59
CA PRO A 81 -0.13 5.27 20.91
C PRO A 81 0.22 4.47 19.65
N GLN A 82 -0.65 4.51 18.63
CA GLN A 82 -0.44 3.84 17.36
C GLN A 82 0.75 4.45 16.60
N LEU A 83 0.84 5.78 16.49
CA LEU A 83 1.98 6.44 15.88
C LEU A 83 3.28 6.11 16.62
N LEU A 84 3.29 6.20 17.96
CA LEU A 84 4.48 5.94 18.77
C LEU A 84 5.00 4.50 18.59
N GLN A 85 4.12 3.54 18.31
CA GLN A 85 4.46 2.15 18.02
C GLN A 85 4.75 1.87 16.54
N SER A 86 4.45 2.81 15.63
CA SER A 86 4.61 2.61 14.19
C SER A 86 6.08 2.43 13.79
N LEU A 87 6.30 1.63 12.74
CA LEU A 87 7.65 1.41 12.19
C LEU A 87 8.23 2.72 11.64
N ALA A 88 7.39 3.58 11.01
CA ALA A 88 7.83 4.88 10.51
C ALA A 88 8.32 5.80 11.63
N TYR A 89 7.59 5.92 12.76
CA TYR A 89 8.03 6.77 13.87
C TYR A 89 9.31 6.26 14.54
N ASN A 90 9.54 4.94 14.51
CA ASN A 90 10.73 4.29 15.08
C ASN A 90 11.91 4.16 14.11
N MET A 91 11.83 4.82 12.95
CA MET A 91 12.86 4.82 11.90
C MET A 91 13.13 3.46 11.23
N GLU A 92 12.21 2.51 11.36
CA GLU A 92 12.35 1.16 10.79
C GLU A 92 11.89 1.08 9.33
N THR A 93 11.10 2.07 8.87
CA THR A 93 10.70 2.24 7.48
C THR A 93 10.66 3.72 7.09
N CYS A 94 10.98 4.03 5.83
CA CYS A 94 10.91 5.40 5.32
C CYS A 94 9.50 5.85 4.90
N HIS A 95 8.53 4.95 4.85
CA HIS A 95 7.12 5.20 4.52
C HIS A 95 6.21 4.19 5.20
N GLU A 96 4.93 4.53 5.38
CA GLU A 96 4.02 3.75 6.22
C GLU A 96 2.85 3.15 5.41
N MET A 97 2.18 3.97 4.60
CA MET A 97 0.89 3.62 4.02
C MET A 97 0.95 3.28 2.53
N ASP A 98 0.28 2.20 2.14
CA ASP A 98 -0.13 1.96 0.76
C ASP A 98 -1.53 2.58 0.55
N SER A 99 -1.63 3.47 -0.43
CA SER A 99 -2.87 4.18 -0.78
C SER A 99 -3.65 3.53 -1.91
N SER A 100 -3.26 2.33 -2.34
CA SER A 100 -3.96 1.59 -3.40
C SER A 100 -5.44 1.40 -3.16
N MET A 101 -5.83 1.33 -1.87
CA MET A 101 -7.20 1.41 -1.42
C MET A 101 -7.29 2.25 -0.15
N VAL A 102 -8.19 3.23 -0.11
CA VAL A 102 -8.41 4.10 1.06
C VAL A 102 -9.90 4.15 1.37
N ALA A 103 -10.31 3.65 2.53
CA ALA A 103 -11.70 3.70 2.97
C ALA A 103 -11.89 4.71 4.11
N VAL A 104 -12.84 5.64 3.96
CA VAL A 104 -13.14 6.70 4.93
C VAL A 104 -14.65 6.90 5.08
N ASP A 105 -15.13 7.07 6.31
CA ASP A 105 -16.42 7.65 6.68
C ASP A 105 -16.19 9.11 7.07
N LYS A 106 -16.56 10.02 6.17
CA LYS A 106 -16.33 11.46 6.37
C LYS A 106 -17.16 12.05 7.51
N ALA A 107 -18.30 11.45 7.88
CA ALA A 107 -19.09 11.94 9.02
C ALA A 107 -18.34 11.80 10.35
N ARG A 108 -17.33 10.92 10.39
CA ARG A 108 -16.52 10.61 11.57
C ARG A 108 -15.11 11.15 11.50
N ALA A 109 -14.77 11.87 10.44
CA ALA A 109 -13.41 12.35 10.21
C ALA A 109 -13.03 13.54 11.11
N GLY A 110 -13.97 14.14 11.85
CA GLY A 110 -13.70 15.34 12.66
C GLY A 110 -12.99 16.42 11.83
N LYS A 111 -11.81 16.85 12.28
CA LYS A 111 -10.97 17.84 11.57
C LYS A 111 -10.03 17.22 10.53
N ALA A 112 -10.00 15.90 10.39
CA ALA A 112 -9.05 15.21 9.51
C ALA A 112 -9.23 15.58 8.03
N MET A 113 -10.46 15.85 7.57
CA MET A 113 -10.66 16.29 6.18
C MET A 113 -10.10 17.69 5.91
N ASP A 114 -10.23 18.62 6.87
CA ASP A 114 -9.65 19.96 6.76
C ASP A 114 -8.12 19.93 6.83
N VAL A 115 -7.58 19.09 7.72
CA VAL A 115 -6.14 18.84 7.78
C VAL A 115 -5.66 18.21 6.47
N LEU A 116 -6.34 17.20 5.95
CA LEU A 116 -5.98 16.55 4.68
C LEU A 116 -5.95 17.59 3.55
N TRP A 117 -6.96 18.45 3.46
CA TRP A 117 -7.01 19.54 2.49
C TRP A 117 -5.80 20.47 2.62
N TYR A 118 -5.44 20.85 3.84
CA TYR A 118 -4.27 21.68 4.10
C TYR A 118 -2.96 20.96 3.71
N LEU A 119 -2.86 19.66 4.00
CA LEU A 119 -1.68 18.87 3.64
C LEU A 119 -1.47 18.85 2.12
N ILE A 120 -2.54 18.56 1.36
CA ILE A 120 -2.44 18.42 -0.11
C ILE A 120 -2.44 19.76 -0.86
N THR A 121 -2.88 20.87 -0.26
CA THR A 121 -2.92 22.18 -0.96
C THR A 121 -1.82 23.13 -0.54
N LYS A 122 -1.31 23.01 0.69
CA LYS A 122 -0.28 23.91 1.24
C LYS A 122 0.99 23.15 1.59
N LYS A 123 0.91 22.14 2.47
CA LYS A 123 2.12 21.50 2.99
C LYS A 123 2.86 20.65 1.96
N ARG A 124 2.21 20.15 0.91
CA ARG A 124 2.87 19.42 -0.18
C ARG A 124 3.99 20.17 -0.90
N PHE A 125 4.02 21.51 -0.77
CA PHE A 125 5.08 22.33 -1.37
C PHE A 125 6.22 22.62 -0.40
N GLU A 126 6.01 22.41 0.90
CA GLU A 126 6.99 22.63 1.95
C GLU A 126 7.69 21.34 2.38
N TYR A 127 6.99 20.21 2.23
CA TYR A 127 7.42 18.91 2.70
C TYR A 127 7.49 17.92 1.55
N THR A 128 8.63 17.24 1.41
CA THR A 128 8.74 16.03 0.61
C THR A 128 8.07 14.90 1.38
N PHE A 129 6.93 14.44 0.86
CA PHE A 129 6.27 13.21 1.32
C PHE A 129 7.07 11.98 0.86
N SER A 130 6.51 10.78 1.02
CA SER A 130 7.03 9.58 0.36
C SER A 130 6.73 9.60 -1.14
N TRP A 131 6.36 8.46 -1.73
CA TRP A 131 5.90 8.41 -3.12
C TRP A 131 4.54 9.10 -3.25
N GLY A 132 4.54 10.33 -3.77
CA GLY A 132 3.32 11.13 -3.95
C GLY A 132 2.75 11.64 -2.63
N ASP A 133 1.42 11.64 -2.51
CA ASP A 133 0.66 12.17 -1.37
C ASP A 133 0.10 11.09 -0.44
N LYS A 134 0.49 9.82 -0.62
CA LYS A 134 -0.11 8.66 0.07
C LYS A 134 -0.10 8.74 1.60
N GLU A 135 0.93 9.32 2.20
CA GLU A 135 1.00 9.44 3.66
C GLU A 135 0.06 10.52 4.22
N ALA A 136 -0.43 11.45 3.38
CA ALA A 136 -1.28 12.54 3.84
C ALA A 136 -2.60 12.02 4.42
N PHE A 137 -3.11 10.86 3.95
CA PHE A 137 -4.37 10.29 4.43
C PHE A 137 -4.34 9.98 5.92
N TRP A 138 -3.38 9.18 6.38
CA TRP A 138 -3.31 8.80 7.78
C TRP A 138 -2.74 9.91 8.67
N LEU A 139 -1.79 10.69 8.16
CA LEU A 139 -1.24 11.85 8.88
C LEU A 139 -2.32 12.89 9.16
N ALA A 140 -3.30 13.05 8.28
CA ALA A 140 -4.40 13.96 8.52
C ALA A 140 -5.23 13.57 9.75
N TYR A 141 -5.44 12.27 9.99
CA TYR A 141 -6.11 11.78 11.19
C TYR A 141 -5.23 11.94 12.44
N GLU A 142 -3.94 11.61 12.32
CA GLU A 142 -2.97 11.77 13.41
C GLU A 142 -2.87 13.24 13.87
N PHE A 143 -2.66 14.18 12.95
CA PHE A 143 -2.61 15.61 13.25
C PHE A 143 -3.95 16.19 13.73
N ALA A 144 -5.07 15.60 13.32
CA ALA A 144 -6.41 16.00 13.77
C ALA A 144 -6.80 15.41 15.14
N HIS A 145 -5.91 14.64 15.77
CA HIS A 145 -6.17 13.86 16.99
C HIS A 145 -7.41 12.97 16.84
N GLN A 146 -7.62 12.41 15.65
CA GLN A 146 -8.70 11.48 15.36
C GLN A 146 -8.21 10.04 15.36
N PRO A 147 -9.00 9.08 15.88
CA PRO A 147 -8.66 7.68 15.75
C PRO A 147 -8.69 7.26 14.28
N TYR A 148 -7.75 6.43 13.87
CA TYR A 148 -7.71 5.80 12.56
C TYR A 148 -7.32 4.31 12.71
N PHE A 149 -7.52 3.55 11.64
CA PHE A 149 -7.29 2.12 11.63
C PHE A 149 -6.46 1.73 10.41
N PHE A 150 -5.31 1.11 10.68
CA PHE A 150 -4.58 0.33 9.69
C PHE A 150 -4.95 -1.15 9.82
N SER A 151 -4.96 -1.85 8.69
CA SER A 151 -4.99 -3.31 8.66
C SER A 151 -3.97 -3.91 9.63
N PRO A 152 -4.32 -4.96 10.41
CA PRO A 152 -3.34 -5.62 11.28
C PRO A 152 -2.26 -6.38 10.49
N TRP A 153 -2.44 -6.53 9.19
CA TRP A 153 -1.58 -7.31 8.31
C TRP A 153 -0.58 -6.44 7.56
N GLY A 154 0.64 -6.96 7.37
CA GLY A 154 1.61 -6.38 6.46
C GLY A 154 1.20 -6.54 5.00
N VAL A 155 1.89 -5.82 4.12
CA VAL A 155 1.71 -5.97 2.67
C VAL A 155 2.16 -7.36 2.22
N SER A 156 1.37 -8.01 1.37
CA SER A 156 1.78 -9.21 0.63
C SER A 156 2.17 -8.84 -0.80
N VAL A 157 2.86 -9.73 -1.52
CA VAL A 157 3.09 -9.55 -2.95
C VAL A 157 2.73 -10.76 -3.78
N ILE A 158 2.37 -10.52 -5.04
CA ILE A 158 2.14 -11.54 -6.06
C ILE A 158 3.45 -11.82 -6.79
N GLU A 159 3.73 -13.09 -7.11
CA GLU A 159 4.91 -13.46 -7.91
C GLU A 159 4.96 -12.72 -9.27
N SER A 160 6.03 -11.98 -9.55
CA SER A 160 6.26 -11.31 -10.84
C SER A 160 7.17 -12.07 -11.79
N SER A 161 8.00 -12.98 -11.28
CA SER A 161 9.01 -13.69 -12.08
C SER A 161 8.46 -14.98 -12.69
N THR A 162 8.64 -15.12 -14.01
CA THR A 162 8.23 -16.32 -14.77
C THR A 162 9.33 -17.36 -14.89
N ASN A 163 10.55 -17.08 -14.40
CA ASN A 163 11.74 -17.89 -14.64
C ASN A 163 12.09 -18.82 -13.48
N LYS A 164 11.22 -19.81 -13.23
CA LYS A 164 11.41 -20.83 -12.18
C LYS A 164 11.67 -20.22 -10.79
N ASP A 165 11.05 -19.07 -10.52
CA ASP A 165 11.28 -18.31 -9.30
C ASP A 165 10.89 -19.16 -8.08
N MET A 166 9.72 -19.78 -8.13
CA MET A 166 9.23 -20.66 -7.08
C MET A 166 10.09 -21.90 -6.84
N GLU A 167 10.78 -22.42 -7.86
CA GLU A 167 11.73 -23.53 -7.69
C GLU A 167 13.02 -23.07 -6.98
N ARG A 168 13.44 -21.82 -7.22
CA ARG A 168 14.72 -21.27 -6.72
C ARG A 168 14.58 -20.51 -5.40
N HIS A 169 13.41 -19.92 -5.17
CA HIS A 169 13.11 -18.97 -4.12
C HIS A 169 11.72 -19.26 -3.50
N PRO A 170 11.47 -20.48 -3.00
CA PRO A 170 10.13 -20.88 -2.53
C PRO A 170 9.61 -20.02 -1.36
N GLU A 171 10.51 -19.38 -0.61
CA GLU A 171 10.19 -18.56 0.56
C GLU A 171 10.28 -17.06 0.30
N THR A 172 10.46 -16.62 -0.94
CA THR A 172 10.66 -15.20 -1.28
C THR A 172 9.89 -14.85 -2.53
N LEU A 173 9.02 -13.86 -2.42
CA LEU A 173 8.30 -13.32 -3.57
C LEU A 173 8.69 -11.86 -3.81
N CYS A 174 8.86 -11.52 -5.07
CA CYS A 174 8.96 -10.15 -5.55
C CYS A 174 7.77 -9.89 -6.46
N GLY A 175 7.20 -8.69 -6.44
CA GLY A 175 6.14 -8.32 -7.37
C GLY A 175 5.12 -7.34 -6.80
N ASN A 176 3.93 -7.36 -7.38
CA ASN A 176 2.87 -6.38 -7.16
C ASN A 176 2.21 -6.56 -5.79
N MET A 177 1.77 -5.45 -5.17
CA MET A 177 1.27 -5.46 -3.79
C MET A 177 -0.11 -6.10 -3.72
N ALA A 178 -0.37 -6.78 -2.61
CA ALA A 178 -1.62 -7.46 -2.35
C ALA A 178 -1.98 -7.32 -0.88
N HIS A 179 -3.27 -7.21 -0.58
CA HIS A 179 -3.77 -7.03 0.78
C HIS A 179 -4.85 -8.05 1.09
N PHE A 180 -4.80 -8.61 2.30
CA PHE A 180 -5.84 -9.47 2.85
C PHE A 180 -6.90 -8.64 3.56
N LEU A 181 -8.09 -9.23 3.77
CA LEU A 181 -9.12 -8.61 4.60
C LEU A 181 -8.54 -8.22 5.97
N PRO A 182 -8.78 -6.98 6.44
CA PRO A 182 -8.19 -6.45 7.68
C PRO A 182 -8.95 -6.91 8.92
N VAL A 183 -9.18 -8.22 9.04
CA VAL A 183 -9.80 -8.86 10.20
C VAL A 183 -8.84 -9.86 10.83
N ASP A 184 -8.74 -9.78 12.15
CA ASP A 184 -8.03 -10.75 12.99
C ASP A 184 -9.02 -11.40 13.95
N ASN A 185 -9.73 -12.41 13.46
CA ASN A 185 -10.77 -13.15 14.19
C ASN A 185 -10.57 -14.67 14.08
N GLY A 186 -9.36 -15.12 13.73
CA GLY A 186 -9.04 -16.53 13.49
C GLY A 186 -9.63 -17.13 12.20
N SER A 187 -10.34 -16.36 11.38
CA SER A 187 -10.81 -16.83 10.07
C SER A 187 -9.65 -17.07 9.11
N ALA A 188 -9.91 -17.94 8.12
CA ALA A 188 -8.98 -18.20 7.03
C ALA A 188 -8.61 -16.88 6.31
N PRO A 189 -7.34 -16.71 5.88
CA PRO A 189 -6.94 -15.54 5.11
C PRO A 189 -7.74 -15.41 3.81
N GLU A 190 -8.40 -14.27 3.62
CA GLU A 190 -9.10 -13.93 2.38
C GLU A 190 -8.43 -12.73 1.72
N LEU A 191 -8.02 -12.89 0.46
CA LEU A 191 -7.34 -11.85 -0.30
C LEU A 191 -8.36 -10.80 -0.75
N LEU A 192 -8.15 -9.54 -0.38
CA LEU A 192 -9.08 -8.44 -0.64
C LEU A 192 -8.86 -7.84 -2.03
N HIS A 193 -7.65 -7.36 -2.29
CA HIS A 193 -7.29 -6.71 -3.55
C HIS A 193 -5.80 -6.84 -3.85
N VAL A 194 -5.47 -6.57 -5.11
CA VAL A 194 -4.10 -6.53 -5.62
C VAL A 194 -3.91 -5.22 -6.35
N ASN A 195 -2.84 -4.49 -6.04
CA ASN A 195 -2.36 -3.35 -6.79
C ASN A 195 -1.18 -3.79 -7.65
N GLY A 196 -1.36 -3.79 -8.97
CA GLY A 196 -0.26 -4.12 -9.86
C GLY A 196 -0.46 -3.73 -11.31
N GLU A 197 0.05 -2.56 -11.69
CA GLU A 197 0.26 -2.14 -13.08
C GLU A 197 0.87 -3.26 -13.93
N ALA A 198 1.96 -3.88 -13.47
CA ALA A 198 2.67 -4.94 -14.19
C ALA A 198 1.91 -6.29 -14.25
N LEU A 199 0.76 -6.43 -13.59
CA LEU A 199 -0.15 -7.56 -13.82
C LEU A 199 -1.12 -7.27 -14.97
N ILE A 200 -1.43 -6.01 -15.23
CA ILE A 200 -2.46 -5.59 -16.19
C ILE A 200 -1.80 -5.19 -17.52
N GLU A 201 -0.76 -4.36 -17.44
CA GLU A 201 -0.02 -3.80 -18.57
C GLU A 201 1.26 -4.61 -18.84
N PRO A 202 1.44 -5.19 -20.05
CA PRO A 202 2.64 -5.94 -20.40
C PRO A 202 3.94 -5.13 -20.39
N PHE A 203 3.84 -3.82 -20.64
CA PHE A 203 4.99 -2.93 -20.78
C PHE A 203 4.77 -1.64 -19.97
N PRO A 204 4.72 -1.70 -18.63
CA PRO A 204 4.36 -0.55 -17.79
C PRO A 204 5.33 0.63 -17.95
N MET A 205 6.57 0.35 -18.34
CA MET A 205 7.59 1.37 -18.63
C MET A 205 7.84 1.60 -20.13
N GLY A 206 7.02 1.01 -20.99
CA GLY A 206 7.22 0.95 -22.44
C GLY A 206 8.20 -0.14 -22.87
N VAL A 207 8.12 -0.54 -24.15
CA VAL A 207 8.89 -1.66 -24.73
C VAL A 207 10.40 -1.43 -24.62
N ASP A 208 10.85 -0.19 -24.81
CA ASP A 208 12.28 0.16 -24.79
C ASP A 208 12.94 -0.02 -23.42
N LYS A 209 12.15 0.03 -22.34
CA LYS A 209 12.66 -0.06 -20.95
C LYS A 209 12.57 -1.46 -20.36
N MET A 210 12.13 -2.47 -21.12
CA MET A 210 12.03 -3.85 -20.62
C MET A 210 13.35 -4.39 -20.05
N ARG A 211 14.49 -4.04 -20.64
CA ARG A 211 15.81 -4.51 -20.20
C ARG A 211 16.26 -3.93 -18.86
N ILE A 212 15.69 -2.81 -18.45
CA ILE A 212 16.02 -2.10 -17.21
C ILE A 212 14.90 -2.19 -16.18
N ALA A 213 13.84 -2.96 -16.47
CA ALA A 213 12.72 -3.08 -15.57
C ALA A 213 13.11 -3.76 -14.25
N SER A 214 12.67 -3.18 -13.14
CA SER A 214 12.88 -3.76 -11.81
C SER A 214 12.15 -5.09 -11.69
N ASN A 215 12.66 -6.00 -10.86
CA ASN A 215 12.12 -7.37 -10.75
C ASN A 215 10.63 -7.40 -10.36
N ASN A 216 10.13 -6.39 -9.65
CA ASN A 216 8.71 -6.28 -9.28
C ASN A 216 7.80 -5.77 -10.41
N GLN A 217 8.35 -5.21 -11.48
CA GLN A 217 7.61 -4.72 -12.65
C GLN A 217 7.67 -5.69 -13.83
N GLN A 218 8.02 -6.95 -13.57
CA GLN A 218 7.97 -7.98 -14.60
C GLN A 218 6.52 -8.42 -14.84
N TYR A 219 6.14 -8.47 -16.12
CA TYR A 219 4.83 -8.95 -16.52
C TYR A 219 4.76 -10.48 -16.41
N ASN A 220 4.03 -10.96 -15.39
CA ASN A 220 3.73 -12.38 -15.23
C ASN A 220 2.38 -12.71 -15.88
N THR A 221 2.39 -13.52 -16.93
CA THR A 221 1.16 -13.93 -17.63
C THR A 221 0.27 -14.83 -16.79
N ASN A 222 0.83 -15.60 -15.85
CA ASN A 222 0.11 -16.61 -15.09
C ASN A 222 0.67 -16.75 -13.66
N PRO A 223 0.53 -15.72 -12.81
CA PRO A 223 1.02 -15.78 -11.44
C PRO A 223 0.22 -16.78 -10.61
N ARG A 224 0.93 -17.60 -9.82
CA ARG A 224 0.36 -18.71 -9.05
C ARG A 224 0.42 -18.53 -7.54
N HIS A 225 1.27 -17.65 -7.04
CA HIS A 225 1.50 -17.50 -5.60
C HIS A 225 1.39 -16.06 -5.11
N VAL A 226 1.04 -15.95 -3.83
CA VAL A 226 1.01 -14.73 -3.04
C VAL A 226 1.71 -14.96 -1.72
N THR A 227 2.35 -13.93 -1.18
CA THR A 227 2.92 -14.00 0.17
C THR A 227 1.78 -14.23 1.18
N PRO A 228 1.89 -15.24 2.06
CA PRO A 228 0.90 -15.51 3.09
C PRO A 228 0.57 -14.26 3.91
N ARG A 229 -0.66 -14.19 4.43
CA ARG A 229 -1.07 -13.17 5.41
C ARG A 229 -0.14 -13.25 6.61
N HIS A 230 0.48 -12.13 6.97
CA HIS A 230 1.43 -12.04 8.07
C HIS A 230 1.27 -10.72 8.81
N VAL A 231 1.69 -10.70 10.07
CA VAL A 231 1.80 -9.46 10.85
C VAL A 231 2.97 -8.65 10.31
N ARG A 232 2.79 -7.33 10.17
CA ARG A 232 3.85 -6.44 9.71
C ARG A 232 5.04 -6.47 10.68
N THR A 233 6.24 -6.63 10.13
CA THR A 233 7.48 -6.72 10.92
C THR A 233 8.56 -5.82 10.34
N ALA A 234 9.46 -5.33 11.21
CA ALA A 234 10.63 -4.58 10.77
C ALA A 234 11.55 -5.46 9.90
N VAL A 235 12.20 -4.85 8.91
CA VAL A 235 13.21 -5.56 8.11
C VAL A 235 14.37 -5.93 9.01
N LYS A 236 14.66 -7.23 9.13
CA LYS A 236 15.89 -7.69 9.78
C LYS A 236 17.08 -7.08 9.04
N PRO A 237 18.07 -6.48 9.75
CA PRO A 237 19.26 -5.95 9.10
C PRO A 237 19.90 -7.04 8.24
N THR A 238 19.90 -6.87 6.91
CA THR A 238 20.76 -7.69 6.06
C THR A 238 22.19 -7.33 6.41
N THR A 239 22.93 -8.26 7.01
CA THR A 239 24.35 -8.16 7.38
C THR A 239 25.21 -7.65 6.20
N PRO A 240 26.13 -6.66 6.36
CA PRO A 240 27.08 -6.21 5.31
C PRO A 240 28.55 -6.64 5.59
N PRO A 241 29.57 -6.44 4.71
CA PRO A 241 29.61 -5.89 3.35
C PRO A 241 30.21 -6.85 2.27
N MET A 242 30.45 -6.31 1.07
CA MET A 242 30.99 -6.93 -0.14
C MET A 242 32.18 -7.88 0.09
N GLY A 243 31.97 -9.15 -0.20
CA GLY A 243 33.00 -10.14 -0.47
C GLY A 243 32.55 -11.01 -1.64
N ALA A 244 33.49 -11.52 -2.43
CA ALA A 244 33.21 -12.49 -3.48
C ALA A 244 32.58 -13.75 -2.86
N GLY A 245 31.24 -13.83 -2.89
CA GLY A 245 30.48 -14.87 -2.20
C GLY A 245 29.29 -14.38 -1.35
N ALA A 246 29.05 -13.06 -1.26
CA ALA A 246 27.88 -12.54 -0.57
C ALA A 246 26.57 -13.03 -1.23
N PRO A 247 25.56 -13.47 -0.45
CA PRO A 247 24.25 -13.85 -1.00
C PRO A 247 23.67 -12.68 -1.79
N ARG A 248 23.07 -12.98 -2.96
CA ARG A 248 22.43 -11.97 -3.82
C ARG A 248 21.48 -11.12 -2.98
N ARG A 249 21.70 -9.80 -2.96
CA ARG A 249 20.82 -8.87 -2.28
C ARG A 249 19.51 -8.80 -3.08
N PHE A 250 18.41 -9.21 -2.46
CA PHE A 250 17.10 -9.01 -3.06
C PHE A 250 16.78 -7.51 -3.16
N PRO A 251 16.11 -7.07 -4.24
CA PRO A 251 15.51 -5.74 -4.31
C PRO A 251 14.60 -5.45 -3.10
N SER A 252 14.44 -4.17 -2.74
CA SER A 252 13.56 -3.74 -1.65
C SER A 252 12.10 -4.13 -1.85
N GLU A 253 11.75 -4.49 -3.08
CA GLU A 253 10.42 -4.91 -3.51
C GLU A 253 10.20 -6.42 -3.37
N CYS A 254 11.11 -7.13 -2.70
CA CYS A 254 10.97 -8.55 -2.40
C CYS A 254 10.67 -8.77 -0.92
N LEU A 255 9.68 -9.63 -0.66
CA LEU A 255 9.33 -10.10 0.67
C LEU A 255 10.09 -11.39 0.96
N VAL A 256 11.27 -11.24 1.58
CA VAL A 256 12.22 -12.32 1.82
C VAL A 256 11.88 -13.11 3.09
N GLY A 257 11.73 -14.42 2.96
CA GLY A 257 11.50 -15.33 4.09
C GLY A 257 10.09 -15.27 4.67
N LEU A 258 9.13 -14.70 3.93
CA LEU A 258 7.72 -14.62 4.33
C LEU A 258 6.86 -15.73 3.70
N GLY A 259 7.46 -16.60 2.90
CA GLY A 259 6.78 -17.73 2.29
C GLY A 259 5.97 -17.39 1.05
N ALA A 260 5.39 -18.43 0.47
CA ALA A 260 4.52 -18.36 -0.68
C ALA A 260 3.37 -19.36 -0.52
N THR A 261 2.15 -18.89 -0.79
CA THR A 261 0.94 -19.73 -0.80
C THR A 261 0.23 -19.62 -2.14
N PRO A 262 -0.46 -20.66 -2.61
CA PRO A 262 -1.23 -20.59 -3.84
C PRO A 262 -2.27 -19.47 -3.83
N LEU A 263 -2.41 -18.79 -4.95
CA LEU A 263 -3.47 -17.83 -5.19
C LEU A 263 -4.85 -18.51 -5.19
N PRO A 264 -5.92 -17.82 -4.76
CA PRO A 264 -7.24 -18.39 -4.78
C PRO A 264 -7.69 -18.65 -6.23
N PRO A 265 -8.49 -19.71 -6.50
CA PRO A 265 -8.87 -20.09 -7.86
C PRO A 265 -9.52 -18.98 -8.68
N HIS A 266 -10.32 -18.12 -8.03
CA HIS A 266 -10.99 -16.99 -8.69
C HIS A 266 -10.04 -15.84 -9.06
N PHE A 267 -8.81 -15.79 -8.55
CA PHE A 267 -7.85 -14.73 -8.88
C PHE A 267 -7.68 -14.54 -10.39
N HIS A 268 -7.47 -15.63 -11.13
CA HIS A 268 -7.20 -15.58 -12.57
C HIS A 268 -8.41 -15.07 -13.37
N ARG A 269 -9.63 -15.32 -12.89
CA ARG A 269 -10.87 -14.80 -13.47
C ARG A 269 -10.90 -13.26 -13.35
N HIS A 270 -10.61 -12.73 -12.16
CA HIS A 270 -10.55 -11.29 -11.92
C HIS A 270 -9.42 -10.61 -12.70
N LEU A 271 -8.24 -11.22 -12.73
CA LEU A 271 -7.09 -10.71 -13.49
C LEU A 271 -7.38 -10.67 -14.99
N LEU A 272 -7.93 -11.75 -15.55
CA LEU A 272 -8.29 -11.81 -16.96
C LEU A 272 -9.33 -10.75 -17.32
N ARG A 273 -10.38 -10.58 -16.51
CA ARG A 273 -11.35 -9.50 -16.70
C ARG A 273 -10.69 -8.12 -16.71
N ARG A 274 -9.78 -7.86 -15.77
CA ARG A 274 -9.06 -6.58 -15.70
C ARG A 274 -8.15 -6.35 -16.92
N ARG A 275 -7.46 -7.39 -17.39
CA ARG A 275 -6.65 -7.35 -18.63
C ARG A 275 -7.51 -7.11 -19.87
N THR A 276 -8.67 -7.75 -19.98
CA THR A 276 -9.61 -7.53 -21.08
C THR A 276 -10.08 -6.07 -21.12
N PHE A 277 -10.40 -5.49 -19.96
CA PHE A 277 -10.78 -4.08 -19.87
C PHE A 277 -9.64 -3.14 -20.28
N TYR A 278 -8.42 -3.38 -19.79
CA TYR A 278 -7.24 -2.63 -20.21
C TYR A 278 -7.03 -2.73 -21.73
N MET A 279 -7.04 -3.94 -22.28
CA MET A 279 -6.88 -4.17 -23.72
C MET A 279 -7.96 -3.47 -24.54
N GLY A 280 -9.23 -3.51 -24.10
CA GLY A 280 -10.33 -2.80 -24.74
C GLY A 280 -10.09 -1.29 -24.80
N ILE A 281 -9.62 -0.69 -23.70
CA ILE A 281 -9.31 0.75 -23.65
C ILE A 281 -8.16 1.09 -24.60
N VAL A 282 -7.03 0.38 -24.52
CA VAL A 282 -5.83 0.73 -25.30
C VAL A 282 -5.97 0.43 -26.80
N THR A 283 -6.90 -0.45 -27.18
CA THR A 283 -7.19 -0.77 -28.60
C THR A 283 -8.40 -0.02 -29.17
N GLY A 284 -9.11 0.78 -28.35
CA GLY A 284 -10.33 1.48 -28.76
C GLY A 284 -11.58 0.58 -28.87
N VAL A 285 -11.51 -0.67 -28.41
CA VAL A 285 -12.64 -1.63 -28.36
C VAL A 285 -13.38 -1.47 -27.03
N ILE A 286 -14.04 -0.33 -26.86
CA ILE A 286 -14.71 0.05 -25.59
C ILE A 286 -15.86 -0.90 -25.23
N THR A 287 -16.45 -1.59 -26.20
CA THR A 287 -17.51 -2.61 -25.96
C THR A 287 -17.07 -3.74 -25.03
N ALA A 288 -15.75 -3.97 -24.89
CA ALA A 288 -15.20 -4.90 -23.91
C ALA A 288 -15.52 -4.48 -22.46
N LEU A 289 -15.75 -3.19 -22.19
CA LEU A 289 -16.11 -2.65 -20.87
C LEU A 289 -17.59 -2.89 -20.52
N ASP A 290 -18.45 -3.03 -21.52
CA ASP A 290 -19.90 -3.23 -21.33
C ASP A 290 -20.22 -4.66 -20.91
N THR A 291 -19.27 -5.58 -21.04
CA THR A 291 -19.50 -6.98 -20.74
C THR A 291 -19.08 -7.30 -19.31
N CYS A 292 -20.04 -7.25 -18.40
CA CYS A 292 -19.85 -7.70 -17.01
C CYS A 292 -20.00 -9.21 -16.82
N ASP A 293 -20.61 -9.89 -17.80
CA ASP A 293 -21.00 -11.31 -17.73
C ASP A 293 -19.95 -12.28 -18.28
N LEU A 294 -18.93 -11.76 -18.98
CA LEU A 294 -17.83 -12.58 -19.47
C LEU A 294 -16.80 -12.77 -18.36
N LEU A 295 -16.66 -14.04 -17.97
CA LEU A 295 -15.75 -14.64 -16.99
C LEU A 295 -16.36 -14.74 -15.61
#